data_AF-A0A2V1BUF5-F1
#
_entry.id   AF-A0A2V1BUF5-F1
#
_cell.length_a   1.000
_cell.length_b   1.000
_cell.length_c   1.000
_cell.angle_alpha   90.00
_cell.angle_beta   90.00
_cell.angle_gamma   90.00
#
_symmetry.space_group_name_H-M   'P 1'
#
loop_
_entity.id
_entity.type
_entity.pdbx_description
1 polymer ?
#
loop_
_entity_poly.entity_id
_entity_poly.type
_entity_poly.pdbx_seq_one_letter_code
_entity_poly.pdbx_strand_id
1 'polypeptide(L)'
;MFQHMLSRVDQRHREQGSRLFRILFTYQKVPWPSAKTDMHALGLALVEDYHISPTPIRPHDIADREDMCLTLKRRLLSRCGGLLELVDGHHPHCFCNTTPHNPHIHREVRFMHRTVFEFLNMEQTWELECLKTLQGDDFDASTALSLYVLHLALESMHSTPCRTNQTSSYLWEGLRWAALADTLPRGKSEKFLDSMPFFLLDAKFENTASKDPALRRLYERSFKADMEPGCLPITQIAVEAGAVNYVRKQPRLEAPCEERQQHHSTRGSRSKSWPLLIHAMHKPIIGGDFRISNLGKSNDAELPSEDMLRLLLQRGCDPNEMMYNTTYPRGSTPWTIWITNQTYSFLNGWGKMRVLALVKEFLLGGADPAPQRVHGLVANLIPRGADLYDEPGQRVRDEAHAILLLIRELKSRPILRPGPGHKPSCKDSGSLGEVDSDYLSEHYEGAAESPRNIPRDVETAAAGSRILKSPILHSPAREIKTESWPPILSRKTEKPSLFRNIKPLAISKLWTGRVSKEIPD
;
A
#
# COMPACT_ATOMS: atom_id res chain seq x y z
N MET A 1 -36.22 -11.96 -3.17
CA MET A 1 -36.34 -10.61 -3.77
C MET A 1 -35.10 -10.22 -4.60
N PHE A 2 -33.90 -10.08 -4.01
CA PHE A 2 -32.71 -9.64 -4.78
C PHE A 2 -32.35 -10.53 -5.96
N GLN A 3 -32.44 -11.86 -5.80
CA GLN A 3 -32.30 -12.82 -6.90
C GLN A 3 -33.27 -12.52 -8.06
N HIS A 4 -34.52 -12.16 -7.76
CA HIS A 4 -35.52 -11.81 -8.78
C HIS A 4 -35.20 -10.47 -9.47
N MET A 5 -34.62 -9.49 -8.76
CA MET A 5 -34.16 -8.24 -9.38
C MET A 5 -32.99 -8.50 -10.32
N LEU A 6 -32.03 -9.32 -9.89
CA LEU A 6 -30.85 -9.68 -10.69
C LEU A 6 -31.21 -10.57 -11.89
N SER A 7 -32.20 -11.47 -11.77
CA SER A 7 -32.62 -12.33 -12.88
C SER A 7 -33.25 -11.55 -14.04
N ARG A 8 -33.76 -10.34 -13.77
CA ARG A 8 -34.28 -9.40 -14.78
C ARG A 8 -33.19 -8.62 -15.51
N VAL A 9 -31.94 -8.68 -15.06
CA VAL A 9 -30.81 -8.10 -15.80
C VAL A 9 -30.60 -8.93 -17.07
N ASP A 10 -30.58 -8.24 -18.21
CA ASP A 10 -30.32 -8.81 -19.54
C ASP A 10 -29.00 -9.61 -19.53
N GLN A 11 -29.01 -10.79 -20.15
CA GLN A 11 -27.88 -11.72 -20.16
C GLN A 11 -26.56 -11.05 -20.55
N ARG A 12 -26.58 -10.15 -21.54
CA ARG A 12 -25.37 -9.46 -22.04
C ARG A 12 -24.73 -8.51 -21.01
N HIS A 13 -25.49 -8.12 -19.99
CA HIS A 13 -25.06 -7.19 -18.95
C HIS A 13 -24.72 -7.87 -17.62
N ARG A 14 -25.06 -9.16 -17.46
CA ARG A 14 -24.87 -9.89 -16.18
C ARG A 14 -23.42 -9.93 -15.75
N GLU A 15 -22.49 -10.19 -16.67
CA GLU A 15 -21.07 -10.24 -16.37
C GLU A 15 -20.52 -8.88 -15.92
N GLN A 16 -20.87 -7.81 -16.63
CA GLN A 16 -20.48 -6.44 -16.28
C GLN A 16 -21.06 -6.03 -14.92
N GLY A 17 -22.33 -6.38 -14.65
CA GLY A 17 -22.97 -6.17 -13.36
C GLY A 17 -22.29 -6.93 -12.22
N SER A 18 -21.95 -8.20 -12.44
CA SER A 18 -21.21 -9.04 -11.49
C SER A 18 -19.87 -8.42 -11.11
N ARG A 19 -19.09 -7.96 -12.09
CA ARG A 19 -17.81 -7.30 -11.86
C ARG A 19 -17.97 -6.05 -10.99
N LEU A 20 -18.94 -5.19 -11.28
CA LEU A 20 -19.25 -4.01 -10.45
C LEU A 20 -19.58 -4.40 -9.01
N PHE A 21 -20.43 -5.41 -8.79
CA PHE A 21 -20.71 -5.92 -7.44
C PHE A 21 -19.45 -6.42 -6.74
N ARG A 22 -18.57 -7.16 -7.43
CA ARG A 22 -17.31 -7.67 -6.86
C ARG A 22 -16.37 -6.53 -6.48
N ILE A 23 -16.21 -5.49 -7.30
CA ILE A 23 -15.40 -4.31 -6.96
C ILE A 23 -15.93 -3.67 -5.67
N LEU A 24 -17.21 -3.29 -5.64
CA LEU A 24 -17.80 -2.61 -4.48
C LEU A 24 -17.78 -3.47 -3.21
N PHE A 25 -18.17 -4.73 -3.33
CA PHE A 25 -18.18 -5.65 -2.20
C PHE A 25 -16.77 -5.88 -1.65
N THR A 26 -15.79 -6.08 -2.52
CA THR A 26 -14.38 -6.25 -2.12
C THR A 26 -13.85 -5.01 -1.43
N TYR A 27 -14.12 -3.82 -1.96
CA TYR A 27 -13.74 -2.56 -1.35
C TYR A 27 -14.32 -2.38 0.06
N GLN A 28 -15.63 -2.59 0.22
CA GLN A 28 -16.31 -2.41 1.52
C GLN A 28 -16.00 -3.51 2.54
N LYS A 29 -15.61 -4.71 2.10
CA LYS A 29 -15.28 -5.84 3.00
C LYS A 29 -13.92 -5.66 3.68
N VAL A 30 -13.01 -4.89 3.09
CA VAL A 30 -11.64 -4.77 3.61
C VAL A 30 -11.61 -3.84 4.83
N PRO A 31 -10.96 -4.24 5.95
CA PRO A 31 -10.97 -3.48 7.21
C PRO A 31 -10.04 -2.26 7.22
N TRP A 32 -9.63 -1.73 6.07
CA TRP A 32 -8.75 -0.57 6.00
C TRP A 32 -9.48 0.70 6.48
N PRO A 33 -8.81 1.60 7.22
CA PRO A 33 -9.42 2.84 7.69
C PRO A 33 -10.05 3.68 6.58
N SER A 34 -9.44 3.69 5.38
CA SER A 34 -9.91 4.42 4.21
C SER A 34 -11.02 3.71 3.43
N ALA A 35 -11.09 2.37 3.49
CA ALA A 35 -12.16 1.55 2.91
C ALA A 35 -13.54 1.73 3.60
N LYS A 36 -13.60 2.52 4.69
CA LYS A 36 -14.85 2.96 5.32
C LYS A 36 -15.57 4.07 4.54
N THR A 37 -14.87 4.72 3.60
CA THR A 37 -15.48 5.71 2.72
C THR A 37 -16.20 5.01 1.59
N ASP A 38 -17.23 5.64 1.04
CA ASP A 38 -17.91 5.10 -0.12
C ASP A 38 -17.10 5.29 -1.40
N MET A 39 -17.40 4.48 -2.41
CA MET A 39 -16.62 4.44 -3.63
C MET A 39 -17.00 5.59 -4.56
N HIS A 40 -16.05 6.40 -5.01
CA HIS A 40 -16.31 7.51 -5.90
C HIS A 40 -16.76 7.02 -7.28
N ALA A 41 -17.84 7.61 -7.80
CA ALA A 41 -18.39 7.26 -9.11
C ALA A 41 -17.37 7.45 -10.24
N LEU A 42 -16.63 8.56 -10.22
CA LEU A 42 -15.61 8.84 -11.24
C LEU A 42 -14.54 7.73 -11.28
N GLY A 43 -13.98 7.36 -10.13
CA GLY A 43 -12.98 6.30 -10.07
C GLY A 43 -13.53 4.98 -10.59
N LEU A 44 -14.76 4.62 -10.24
CA LEU A 44 -15.38 3.37 -10.71
C LEU A 44 -15.57 3.35 -12.22
N ALA A 45 -16.02 4.47 -12.79
CA ALA A 45 -16.21 4.62 -14.23
C ALA A 45 -14.91 4.40 -15.00
N LEU A 46 -13.76 4.77 -14.41
CA LEU A 46 -12.45 4.59 -15.02
C LEU A 46 -11.97 3.13 -15.03
N VAL A 47 -12.50 2.27 -14.15
CA VAL A 47 -11.98 0.90 -13.97
C VAL A 47 -12.97 -0.23 -14.22
N GLU A 48 -14.26 0.04 -14.40
CA GLU A 48 -15.26 -1.03 -14.55
C GLU A 48 -14.95 -2.00 -15.70
N ASP A 49 -14.27 -1.53 -16.75
CA ASP A 49 -13.89 -2.31 -17.94
C ASP A 49 -12.36 -2.46 -18.11
N TYR A 50 -11.56 -2.36 -17.02
CA TYR A 50 -10.07 -2.29 -17.09
C TYR A 50 -9.38 -3.50 -17.76
N HIS A 51 -10.06 -4.64 -17.84
CA HIS A 51 -9.55 -5.88 -18.42
C HIS A 51 -9.88 -5.97 -19.93
N ILE A 52 -10.86 -5.20 -20.42
CA ILE A 52 -11.22 -5.12 -21.85
C ILE A 52 -10.51 -3.94 -22.50
N SER A 53 -10.60 -2.76 -21.88
CA SER A 53 -10.07 -1.50 -22.40
C SER A 53 -9.56 -0.67 -21.22
N PRO A 54 -8.31 -0.87 -20.77
CA PRO A 54 -7.77 -0.12 -19.64
C PRO A 54 -7.75 1.39 -19.97
N THR A 55 -8.33 2.18 -19.06
CA THR A 55 -8.28 3.64 -19.19
C THR A 55 -6.86 4.13 -18.90
N PRO A 56 -6.26 4.98 -19.74
CA PRO A 56 -4.93 5.52 -19.49
C PRO A 56 -4.87 6.32 -18.18
N ILE A 57 -3.76 6.20 -17.43
CA ILE A 57 -3.50 7.03 -16.25
C ILE A 57 -3.09 8.43 -16.72
N ARG A 58 -4.08 9.32 -16.83
CA ARG A 58 -3.91 10.73 -17.19
C ARG A 58 -4.97 11.58 -16.49
N PRO A 59 -4.74 12.88 -16.27
CA PRO A 59 -5.79 13.78 -15.82
C PRO A 59 -6.88 13.91 -16.90
N HIS A 60 -8.13 13.94 -16.47
CA HIS A 60 -9.29 14.18 -17.34
C HIS A 60 -9.79 15.60 -17.19
N ASP A 61 -10.37 16.16 -18.25
CA ASP A 61 -11.07 17.44 -18.13
C ASP A 61 -12.42 17.27 -17.42
N ILE A 62 -13.07 18.39 -17.09
CA ILE A 62 -14.34 18.36 -16.34
C ILE A 62 -15.46 17.73 -17.16
N ALA A 63 -15.49 17.93 -18.47
CA ALA A 63 -16.54 17.42 -19.35
C ALA A 63 -16.45 15.90 -19.49
N ASP A 64 -15.25 15.37 -19.69
CA ASP A 64 -14.94 13.94 -19.73
C ASP A 64 -15.35 13.26 -18.42
N ARG A 65 -14.99 13.85 -17.26
CA ARG A 65 -15.36 13.32 -15.95
C ARG A 65 -16.87 13.26 -15.76
N GLU A 66 -17.59 14.29 -16.20
CA GLU A 66 -19.05 14.34 -16.12
C GLU A 66 -19.69 13.28 -17.01
N ASP A 67 -19.25 13.16 -18.27
CA ASP A 67 -19.76 12.13 -19.19
C ASP A 67 -19.50 10.72 -18.66
N MET A 68 -18.32 10.45 -18.10
CA MET A 68 -17.99 9.18 -17.45
C MET A 68 -18.95 8.86 -16.29
N CYS A 69 -19.22 9.83 -15.40
CA CYS A 69 -20.16 9.64 -14.29
C CYS A 69 -21.61 9.42 -14.76
N LEU A 70 -22.05 10.15 -15.79
CA LEU A 70 -23.39 9.98 -16.37
C LEU A 70 -23.54 8.64 -17.08
N THR A 71 -22.50 8.21 -17.78
CA THR A 71 -22.43 6.89 -18.42
C THR A 71 -22.46 5.78 -17.36
N LEU A 72 -21.68 5.90 -16.29
CA LEU A 72 -21.73 4.96 -15.16
C LEU A 72 -23.13 4.90 -14.54
N LYS A 73 -23.81 6.03 -14.33
CA LYS A 73 -25.19 6.04 -13.82
C LYS A 73 -26.13 5.17 -14.66
N ARG A 74 -26.07 5.31 -15.99
CA ARG A 74 -26.89 4.51 -16.93
C ARG A 74 -26.51 3.03 -16.86
N ARG A 75 -25.22 2.73 -16.72
CA ARG A 75 -24.69 1.37 -16.56
C ARG A 75 -25.15 0.72 -15.26
N LEU A 76 -25.11 1.42 -14.13
CA LEU A 76 -25.61 0.90 -12.84
C LEU A 76 -27.09 0.53 -12.91
N LEU A 77 -27.92 1.39 -13.52
CA LEU A 77 -29.36 1.13 -13.67
C LEU A 77 -29.65 -0.08 -14.55
N SER A 78 -28.90 -0.26 -15.64
CA SER A 78 -29.10 -1.35 -16.61
C SER A 78 -28.46 -2.68 -16.19
N ARG A 79 -27.27 -2.64 -15.59
CA ARG A 79 -26.43 -3.81 -15.29
C ARG A 79 -26.63 -4.36 -13.87
N CYS A 80 -27.04 -3.53 -12.91
CA CYS A 80 -27.11 -3.92 -11.49
C CYS A 80 -28.55 -4.06 -10.96
N GLY A 81 -29.56 -3.98 -11.83
CA GLY A 81 -30.96 -4.19 -11.46
C GLY A 81 -31.48 -3.21 -10.39
N GLY A 82 -30.86 -2.03 -10.26
CA GLY A 82 -31.20 -1.03 -9.24
C GLY A 82 -30.66 -1.34 -7.83
N LEU A 83 -29.80 -2.35 -7.65
CA LEU A 83 -29.23 -2.68 -6.34
C LEU A 83 -28.02 -1.80 -5.97
N LEU A 84 -27.45 -1.10 -6.95
CA LEU A 84 -26.45 -0.05 -6.76
C LEU A 84 -27.05 1.29 -7.17
N GLU A 85 -26.73 2.32 -6.39
CA GLU A 85 -27.22 3.68 -6.64
C GLU A 85 -26.11 4.71 -6.52
N LEU A 86 -26.33 5.86 -7.16
CA LEU A 86 -25.50 7.05 -6.98
C LEU A 86 -26.14 7.94 -5.93
N VAL A 87 -25.37 8.26 -4.90
CA VAL A 87 -25.74 9.23 -3.87
C VAL A 87 -24.84 10.46 -3.97
N ASP A 88 -25.36 11.61 -3.52
CA ASP A 88 -24.55 12.81 -3.43
C ASP A 88 -23.44 12.58 -2.39
N GLY A 89 -22.20 12.85 -2.79
CA GLY A 89 -21.03 12.57 -1.94
C GLY A 89 -20.84 13.59 -0.83
N HIS A 90 -19.98 13.28 0.13
CA HIS A 90 -19.61 14.24 1.17
C HIS A 90 -18.65 15.29 0.60
N HIS A 91 -18.95 16.57 0.83
CA HIS A 91 -18.26 17.74 0.24
C HIS A 91 -16.73 17.87 0.44
N PRO A 92 -16.07 17.37 1.50
CA PRO A 92 -14.63 17.61 1.66
C PRO A 92 -13.77 16.96 0.57
N HIS A 93 -14.32 16.04 -0.23
CA HIS A 93 -13.55 15.22 -1.17
C HIS A 93 -13.96 15.36 -2.65
N CYS A 94 -14.61 16.45 -3.08
CA CYS A 94 -14.97 16.64 -4.51
C CYS A 94 -13.75 16.76 -5.44
N PHE A 95 -13.81 16.16 -6.63
CA PHE A 95 -12.82 16.29 -7.73
C PHE A 95 -13.20 17.31 -8.81
N CYS A 96 -14.27 18.08 -8.58
CA CYS A 96 -14.88 18.96 -9.59
C CYS A 96 -14.09 20.22 -9.90
N ASN A 97 -13.17 20.68 -9.03
CA ASN A 97 -12.36 21.90 -9.20
C ASN A 97 -13.11 23.21 -9.48
N THR A 98 -14.45 23.20 -9.40
CA THR A 98 -15.30 24.33 -9.70
C THR A 98 -16.08 24.80 -8.48
N THR A 99 -16.32 26.10 -8.43
CA THR A 99 -17.33 26.73 -7.60
C THR A 99 -18.36 27.39 -8.54
N PRO A 100 -19.63 26.97 -8.56
CA PRO A 100 -20.25 25.92 -7.74
C PRO A 100 -19.78 24.49 -8.10
N HIS A 101 -19.96 23.57 -7.15
CA HIS A 101 -19.59 22.17 -7.31
C HIS A 101 -20.41 21.49 -8.41
N ASN A 102 -19.76 20.68 -9.26
CA ASN A 102 -20.46 19.85 -10.24
C ASN A 102 -21.09 18.63 -9.53
N PRO A 103 -22.42 18.53 -9.45
CA PRO A 103 -23.12 17.48 -8.71
C PRO A 103 -23.03 16.11 -9.38
N HIS A 104 -22.56 16.00 -10.63
CA HIS A 104 -22.41 14.73 -11.33
C HIS A 104 -21.08 14.05 -11.02
N ILE A 105 -20.01 14.83 -10.89
CA ILE A 105 -18.67 14.33 -10.55
C ILE A 105 -18.59 13.96 -9.06
N HIS A 106 -19.31 14.70 -8.21
CA HIS A 106 -19.29 14.53 -6.77
C HIS A 106 -20.27 13.48 -6.24
N ARG A 107 -20.24 12.29 -6.83
CA ARG A 107 -21.14 11.19 -6.45
C ARG A 107 -20.37 9.99 -5.93
N GLU A 108 -21.01 9.28 -5.02
CA GLU A 108 -20.55 8.02 -4.46
C GLU A 108 -21.49 6.90 -4.94
N VAL A 109 -20.93 5.71 -5.14
CA VAL A 109 -21.68 4.50 -5.48
C VAL A 109 -21.89 3.71 -4.20
N ARG A 110 -23.14 3.39 -3.89
CA ARG A 110 -23.51 2.60 -2.70
C ARG A 110 -24.43 1.45 -3.07
N PHE A 111 -24.48 0.46 -2.19
CA PHE A 111 -25.59 -0.48 -2.18
C PHE A 111 -26.86 0.26 -1.79
N MET A 112 -27.94 0.04 -2.55
CA MET A 112 -29.26 0.64 -2.30
C MET A 112 -29.76 0.36 -0.87
N HIS A 113 -29.40 -0.80 -0.31
CA HIS A 113 -29.74 -1.16 1.07
C HIS A 113 -28.65 -2.03 1.69
N ARG A 114 -28.46 -1.93 3.01
CA ARG A 114 -27.50 -2.76 3.77
C ARG A 114 -27.70 -4.25 3.55
N THR A 115 -28.95 -4.70 3.41
CA THR A 115 -29.26 -6.13 3.19
C THR A 115 -28.78 -6.65 1.83
N VAL A 116 -28.49 -5.78 0.85
CA VAL A 116 -27.83 -6.19 -0.40
C VAL A 116 -26.40 -6.62 -0.11
N PHE A 117 -25.67 -5.85 0.70
CA PHE A 117 -24.32 -6.22 1.13
C PHE A 117 -24.34 -7.54 1.93
N GLU A 118 -25.29 -7.70 2.85
CA GLU A 118 -25.45 -8.94 3.63
C GLU A 118 -25.78 -10.15 2.73
N PHE A 119 -26.62 -9.95 1.70
CA PHE A 119 -26.92 -10.96 0.69
C PHE A 119 -25.66 -11.37 -0.10
N LEU A 120 -24.83 -10.41 -0.52
CA LEU A 120 -23.57 -10.68 -1.21
C LEU A 120 -22.49 -11.27 -0.29
N ASN A 121 -22.63 -11.14 1.02
CA ASN A 121 -21.70 -11.73 1.97
C ASN A 121 -21.85 -13.26 2.10
N MET A 122 -22.92 -13.84 1.55
CA MET A 122 -23.12 -15.28 1.48
C MET A 122 -22.36 -15.86 0.26
N GLU A 123 -21.54 -16.88 0.47
CA GLU A 123 -20.73 -17.47 -0.59
C GLU A 123 -21.58 -18.05 -1.74
N GLN A 124 -22.72 -18.66 -1.41
CA GLN A 124 -23.66 -19.23 -2.37
C GLN A 124 -24.29 -18.17 -3.29
N THR A 125 -24.30 -16.89 -2.89
CA THR A 125 -24.82 -15.81 -3.73
C THR A 125 -23.97 -15.59 -4.96
N TRP A 126 -22.65 -15.77 -4.85
CA TRP A 126 -21.74 -15.64 -6.00
C TRP A 126 -21.85 -16.81 -6.99
N GLU A 127 -22.54 -17.88 -6.59
CA GLU A 127 -22.85 -19.04 -7.44
C GLU A 127 -24.10 -18.85 -8.31
N LEU A 128 -24.83 -17.74 -8.14
CA LEU A 128 -25.98 -17.42 -8.97
C LEU A 128 -25.54 -17.11 -10.41
N GLU A 129 -26.28 -17.60 -11.40
CA GLU A 129 -25.96 -17.41 -12.82
C GLU A 129 -25.74 -15.94 -13.20
N CYS A 130 -26.48 -15.02 -12.59
CA CYS A 130 -26.36 -13.57 -12.81
C CYS A 130 -25.15 -12.89 -12.14
N LEU A 131 -24.47 -13.58 -11.21
CA LEU A 131 -23.30 -13.08 -10.48
C LEU A 131 -22.04 -13.93 -10.73
N LYS A 132 -22.18 -15.05 -11.43
CA LYS A 132 -21.04 -15.86 -11.87
C LYS A 132 -20.21 -15.09 -12.89
N THR A 133 -18.91 -15.04 -12.66
CA THR A 133 -17.95 -14.61 -13.69
C THR A 133 -17.69 -15.77 -14.63
N LEU A 134 -17.47 -15.49 -15.92
CA LEU A 134 -17.19 -16.54 -16.89
C LEU A 134 -15.88 -17.26 -16.53
N GLN A 135 -15.83 -18.57 -16.79
CA GLN A 135 -14.58 -19.31 -16.67
C GLN A 135 -13.57 -18.76 -17.68
N GLY A 136 -12.35 -18.47 -17.20
CA GLY A 136 -11.32 -17.81 -18.01
C GLY A 136 -11.39 -16.28 -18.02
N ASP A 137 -12.31 -15.66 -17.27
CA ASP A 137 -12.29 -14.20 -17.09
C ASP A 137 -11.04 -13.78 -16.30
N ASP A 138 -10.27 -12.88 -16.93
CA ASP A 138 -9.04 -12.25 -16.42
C ASP A 138 -9.32 -11.14 -15.40
N PHE A 139 -10.59 -10.92 -15.06
CA PHE A 139 -11.01 -9.95 -14.07
C PHE A 139 -10.62 -10.38 -12.64
N ASP A 140 -9.88 -9.49 -11.99
CA ASP A 140 -9.64 -9.48 -10.55
C ASP A 140 -10.07 -8.14 -9.93
N ALA A 141 -10.77 -8.20 -8.79
CA ALA A 141 -11.29 -7.02 -8.11
C ALA A 141 -10.18 -6.21 -7.42
N SER A 142 -9.17 -6.85 -6.85
CA SER A 142 -8.04 -6.16 -6.21
C SER A 142 -7.22 -5.36 -7.22
N THR A 143 -7.03 -5.89 -8.42
CA THR A 143 -6.41 -5.20 -9.55
C THR A 143 -7.24 -3.98 -9.96
N ALA A 144 -8.56 -4.13 -10.15
CA ALA A 144 -9.45 -3.01 -10.45
C ALA A 144 -9.35 -1.91 -9.38
N LEU A 145 -9.33 -2.30 -8.11
CA LEU A 145 -9.26 -1.38 -6.98
C LEU A 145 -7.91 -0.66 -6.87
N SER A 146 -6.80 -1.33 -7.22
CA SER A 146 -5.49 -0.69 -7.30
C SER A 146 -5.46 0.43 -8.35
N LEU A 147 -6.03 0.19 -9.53
CA LEU A 147 -6.15 1.19 -10.59
C LEU A 147 -7.14 2.30 -10.21
N TYR A 148 -8.24 1.95 -9.56
CA TYR A 148 -9.27 2.88 -9.11
C TYR A 148 -8.66 3.98 -8.24
N VAL A 149 -7.92 3.60 -7.20
CA VAL A 149 -7.29 4.59 -6.32
C VAL A 149 -6.08 5.27 -6.96
N LEU A 150 -5.38 4.64 -7.93
CA LEU A 150 -4.34 5.33 -8.69
C LEU A 150 -4.93 6.50 -9.50
N HIS A 151 -6.06 6.27 -10.16
CA HIS A 151 -6.81 7.33 -10.82
C HIS A 151 -7.24 8.41 -9.83
N LEU A 152 -7.78 8.05 -8.67
CA LEU A 152 -8.17 9.04 -7.66
C LEU A 152 -6.98 9.82 -7.11
N ALA A 153 -5.81 9.20 -6.94
CA ALA A 153 -4.59 9.90 -6.54
C ALA A 153 -4.22 10.96 -7.59
N LEU A 154 -4.25 10.61 -8.86
CA LEU A 154 -3.99 11.54 -9.96
C LEU A 154 -5.01 12.68 -10.01
N GLU A 155 -6.30 12.37 -9.94
CA GLU A 155 -7.36 13.39 -9.94
C GLU A 155 -7.29 14.31 -8.70
N SER A 156 -6.89 13.76 -7.54
CA SER A 156 -6.64 14.52 -6.31
C SER A 156 -5.45 15.48 -6.44
N MET A 157 -4.36 15.02 -7.08
CA MET A 157 -3.17 15.83 -7.35
C MET A 157 -3.49 17.00 -8.28
N HIS A 158 -4.38 16.77 -9.25
CA HIS A 158 -4.86 17.79 -10.18
C HIS A 158 -5.99 18.65 -9.62
N SER A 159 -6.44 18.40 -8.40
CA SER A 159 -7.49 19.19 -7.77
C SER A 159 -7.00 20.59 -7.35
N THR A 160 -7.90 21.58 -7.31
CA THR A 160 -7.61 22.95 -6.87
C THR A 160 -8.47 23.33 -5.67
N PRO A 161 -7.89 23.55 -4.47
CA PRO A 161 -6.46 23.41 -4.15
C PRO A 161 -5.99 21.94 -4.18
N CYS A 162 -4.70 21.75 -4.47
CA CYS A 162 -4.08 20.42 -4.46
C CYS A 162 -4.20 19.79 -3.07
N ARG A 163 -4.70 18.55 -3.00
CA ARG A 163 -4.93 17.84 -1.74
C ARG A 163 -3.88 16.77 -1.51
N THR A 164 -2.68 17.21 -1.15
CA THR A 164 -1.48 16.36 -0.98
C THR A 164 -1.72 15.14 -0.09
N ASN A 165 -2.35 15.34 1.07
CA ASN A 165 -2.63 14.24 2.02
C ASN A 165 -3.59 13.21 1.42
N GLN A 166 -4.57 13.65 0.64
CA GLN A 166 -5.52 12.77 -0.03
C GLN A 166 -4.84 12.01 -1.19
N THR A 167 -4.00 12.70 -1.97
CA THR A 167 -3.18 12.08 -3.04
C THR A 167 -2.28 10.98 -2.47
N SER A 168 -1.54 11.29 -1.39
CA SER A 168 -0.68 10.35 -0.68
C SER A 168 -1.48 9.16 -0.16
N SER A 169 -2.61 9.40 0.52
CA SER A 169 -3.50 8.35 1.01
C SER A 169 -3.97 7.41 -0.09
N TYR A 170 -4.44 7.93 -1.23
CA TYR A 170 -4.89 7.11 -2.35
C TYR A 170 -3.75 6.32 -3.00
N LEU A 171 -2.58 6.93 -3.16
CA LEU A 171 -1.41 6.24 -3.72
C LEU A 171 -1.02 5.03 -2.87
N TRP A 172 -0.95 5.22 -1.55
CA TRP A 172 -0.62 4.15 -0.62
C TRP A 172 -1.71 3.10 -0.54
N GLU A 173 -2.98 3.48 -0.60
CA GLU A 173 -4.06 2.50 -0.71
C GLU A 173 -3.96 1.67 -2.00
N GLY A 174 -3.58 2.29 -3.12
CA GLY A 174 -3.41 1.60 -4.40
C GLY A 174 -2.31 0.60 -4.38
N LEU A 175 -1.21 0.95 -3.74
CA LEU A 175 -0.10 0.05 -3.57
C LEU A 175 -0.45 -1.14 -2.65
N ARG A 176 -1.32 -0.96 -1.64
CA ARG A 176 -1.86 -2.08 -0.85
C ARG A 176 -2.75 -2.99 -1.69
N TRP A 177 -3.65 -2.42 -2.50
CA TRP A 177 -4.48 -3.20 -3.42
C TRP A 177 -3.64 -3.95 -4.46
N ALA A 178 -2.58 -3.33 -4.98
CA ALA A 178 -1.65 -3.96 -5.91
C ALA A 178 -0.89 -5.11 -5.27
N ALA A 179 -0.39 -4.94 -4.04
CA ALA A 179 0.24 -6.02 -3.28
C ALA A 179 -0.74 -7.15 -2.95
N LEU A 180 -2.00 -6.84 -2.65
CA LEU A 180 -3.03 -7.87 -2.46
C LEU A 180 -3.31 -8.63 -3.77
N ALA A 181 -3.51 -7.90 -4.88
CA ALA A 181 -3.68 -8.50 -6.20
C ALA A 181 -2.50 -9.42 -6.55
N ASP A 182 -1.28 -9.01 -6.20
CA ASP A 182 -0.08 -9.82 -6.41
C ASP A 182 -0.15 -11.20 -5.76
N THR A 183 -0.84 -11.36 -4.63
CA THR A 183 -0.99 -12.66 -3.96
C THR A 183 -2.10 -13.55 -4.54
N LEU A 184 -2.96 -13.00 -5.40
CA LEU A 184 -4.09 -13.71 -5.99
C LEU A 184 -3.69 -14.35 -7.33
N PRO A 185 -4.16 -15.58 -7.63
CA PRO A 185 -3.81 -16.28 -8.88
C PRO A 185 -4.13 -15.51 -10.18
N ARG A 186 -5.17 -14.66 -10.15
CA ARG A 186 -5.62 -13.84 -11.29
C ARG A 186 -5.27 -12.36 -11.15
N GLY A 187 -4.69 -11.96 -10.03
CA GLY A 187 -4.37 -10.55 -9.84
C GLY A 187 -3.19 -10.13 -10.71
N LYS A 188 -3.30 -8.91 -11.25
CA LYS A 188 -2.33 -8.34 -12.19
C LYS A 188 -1.74 -7.07 -11.58
N SER A 189 -0.95 -7.25 -10.53
CA SER A 189 -0.24 -6.16 -9.82
C SER A 189 0.62 -5.32 -10.78
N GLU A 190 1.11 -5.93 -11.86
CA GLU A 190 1.84 -5.25 -12.93
C GLU A 190 1.05 -4.08 -13.54
N LYS A 191 -0.29 -4.16 -13.66
CA LYS A 191 -1.06 -3.06 -14.25
C LYS A 191 -0.93 -1.77 -13.45
N PHE A 192 -0.93 -1.87 -12.11
CA PHE A 192 -0.72 -0.72 -11.24
C PHE A 192 0.74 -0.25 -11.30
N LEU A 193 1.68 -1.18 -11.09
CA LEU A 193 3.11 -0.85 -10.98
C LEU A 193 3.69 -0.32 -12.30
N ASP A 194 3.29 -0.86 -13.44
CA ASP A 194 3.72 -0.38 -14.76
C ASP A 194 3.06 0.95 -15.15
N SER A 195 1.96 1.32 -14.48
CA SER A 195 1.30 2.62 -14.66
C SER A 195 1.86 3.72 -13.75
N MET A 196 2.56 3.35 -12.68
CA MET A 196 3.16 4.31 -11.74
C MET A 196 4.11 5.32 -12.39
N PRO A 197 4.93 4.99 -13.40
CA PRO A 197 5.77 5.98 -14.09
C PRO A 197 4.96 7.19 -14.61
N PHE A 198 3.75 6.99 -15.14
CA PHE A 198 2.91 8.09 -15.62
C PHE A 198 2.49 9.03 -14.48
N PHE A 199 2.20 8.47 -13.31
CA PHE A 199 1.88 9.26 -12.11
C PHE A 199 3.12 10.02 -11.59
N LEU A 200 4.27 9.35 -11.54
CA LEU A 200 5.52 9.94 -11.03
C LEU A 200 6.04 11.06 -11.95
N LEU A 201 5.92 10.89 -13.26
CA LEU A 201 6.36 11.86 -14.28
C LEU A 201 5.40 13.04 -14.46
N ASP A 202 4.27 13.09 -13.73
CA ASP A 202 3.34 14.21 -13.81
C ASP A 202 3.99 15.50 -13.28
N ALA A 203 3.83 16.61 -14.01
CA ALA A 203 4.44 17.89 -13.66
C ALA A 203 3.99 18.43 -12.29
N LYS A 204 2.82 18.02 -11.78
CA LYS A 204 2.35 18.41 -10.43
C LYS A 204 2.91 17.52 -9.32
N PHE A 205 3.53 16.38 -9.66
CA PHE A 205 4.01 15.44 -8.67
C PHE A 205 5.11 16.05 -7.80
N GLU A 206 6.08 16.77 -8.38
CA GLU A 206 7.13 17.46 -7.61
C GLU A 206 6.56 18.43 -6.57
N ASN A 207 5.63 19.29 -6.97
CA ASN A 207 4.98 20.24 -6.07
C ASN A 207 4.20 19.51 -4.96
N THR A 208 3.51 18.43 -5.31
CA THR A 208 2.76 17.61 -4.34
C THR A 208 3.71 16.93 -3.35
N ALA A 209 4.80 16.36 -3.86
CA ALA A 209 5.84 15.69 -3.09
C ALA A 209 6.57 16.67 -2.15
N SER A 210 6.74 17.93 -2.52
CA SER A 210 7.36 18.92 -1.64
C SER A 210 6.60 19.16 -0.32
N LYS A 211 5.31 18.84 -0.29
CA LYS A 211 4.38 19.09 0.83
C LYS A 211 4.09 17.85 1.67
N ASP A 212 4.40 16.66 1.17
CA ASP A 212 4.15 15.39 1.85
C ASP A 212 5.49 14.62 1.99
N PRO A 213 5.98 14.38 3.23
CA PRO A 213 7.26 13.71 3.44
C PRO A 213 7.37 12.32 2.83
N ALA A 214 6.28 11.57 2.72
CA ALA A 214 6.28 10.23 2.14
C ALA A 214 6.41 10.29 0.62
N LEU A 215 5.61 11.16 -0.03
CA LEU A 215 5.74 11.42 -1.46
C LEU A 215 7.10 12.04 -1.81
N ARG A 216 7.67 12.86 -0.91
CA ARG A 216 9.01 13.42 -1.07
C ARG A 216 10.08 12.33 -1.18
N ARG A 217 10.05 11.32 -0.31
CA ARG A 217 11.01 10.19 -0.37
C ARG A 217 10.90 9.45 -1.70
N LEU A 218 9.67 9.23 -2.15
CA LEU A 218 9.39 8.62 -3.44
C LEU A 218 9.94 9.47 -4.61
N TYR A 219 9.71 10.79 -4.59
CA TYR A 219 10.21 11.72 -5.59
C TYR A 219 11.75 11.78 -5.62
N GLU A 220 12.38 11.94 -4.46
CA GLU A 220 13.84 12.01 -4.35
C GLU A 220 14.52 10.75 -4.86
N ARG A 221 13.91 9.57 -4.65
CA ARG A 221 14.40 8.32 -5.20
C ARG A 221 14.16 8.21 -6.71
N SER A 222 13.02 8.68 -7.19
CA SER A 222 12.66 8.54 -8.61
C SER A 222 13.40 9.51 -9.54
N PHE A 223 13.71 10.72 -9.08
CA PHE A 223 14.17 11.83 -9.93
C PHE A 223 15.56 12.37 -9.61
N LYS A 224 16.03 12.30 -8.34
CA LYS A 224 17.33 12.89 -7.95
C LYS A 224 18.49 11.91 -7.96
N ALA A 225 18.21 10.62 -8.04
CA ALA A 225 19.27 9.66 -8.23
C ALA A 225 19.64 9.68 -9.72
N ASP A 226 20.91 9.94 -10.03
CA ASP A 226 21.58 9.44 -11.24
C ASP A 226 21.49 7.90 -11.17
N MET A 227 20.28 7.38 -11.35
CA MET A 227 19.99 5.98 -11.10
C MET A 227 20.81 5.18 -12.10
N GLU A 228 21.57 4.22 -11.59
CA GLU A 228 22.09 3.20 -12.46
C GLU A 228 20.92 2.60 -13.25
N PRO A 229 21.08 2.36 -14.56
CA PRO A 229 20.04 1.84 -15.44
C PRO A 229 19.31 0.59 -14.94
N GLY A 230 19.82 -0.10 -13.90
CA GLY A 230 19.35 -1.38 -13.39
C GLY A 230 18.30 -1.37 -12.27
N CYS A 231 18.20 -0.32 -11.43
CA CYS A 231 17.29 -0.33 -10.27
C CYS A 231 16.13 0.66 -10.47
N LEU A 232 15.03 0.20 -11.07
CA LEU A 232 13.85 1.03 -11.29
C LEU A 232 13.18 1.35 -9.93
N PRO A 233 12.85 2.62 -9.62
CA PRO A 233 12.12 3.00 -8.41
C PRO A 233 10.88 2.15 -8.16
N ILE A 234 10.21 1.71 -9.24
CA ILE A 234 9.05 0.83 -9.19
C ILE A 234 9.38 -0.54 -8.58
N THR A 235 10.53 -1.12 -8.89
CA THR A 235 10.97 -2.39 -8.29
C THR A 235 11.22 -2.23 -6.80
N GLN A 236 11.85 -1.14 -6.38
CA GLN A 236 12.05 -0.84 -4.94
C GLN A 236 10.70 -0.72 -4.23
N ILE A 237 9.76 0.03 -4.78
CA ILE A 237 8.40 0.17 -4.22
C ILE A 237 7.68 -1.19 -4.17
N ALA A 238 7.79 -2.00 -5.23
CA ALA A 238 7.20 -3.34 -5.27
C ALA A 238 7.78 -4.25 -4.19
N VAL A 239 9.09 -4.17 -3.95
CA VAL A 239 9.77 -4.89 -2.87
C VAL A 239 9.26 -4.42 -1.50
N GLU A 240 9.21 -3.11 -1.24
CA GLU A 240 8.72 -2.57 0.03
C GLU A 240 7.22 -2.90 0.28
N ALA A 241 6.44 -2.96 -0.80
CA ALA A 241 5.02 -3.34 -0.77
C ALA A 241 4.79 -4.85 -0.64
N GLY A 242 5.81 -5.68 -0.84
CA GLY A 242 5.69 -7.13 -0.79
C GLY A 242 5.02 -7.76 -2.02
N ALA A 243 5.09 -7.12 -3.19
CA ALA A 243 4.58 -7.67 -4.46
C ALA A 243 5.57 -8.71 -5.05
N VAL A 244 5.67 -9.87 -4.40
CA VAL A 244 6.63 -10.94 -4.71
C VAL A 244 6.53 -11.43 -6.15
N ASN A 245 5.31 -11.62 -6.68
CA ASN A 245 5.10 -12.15 -8.01
C ASN A 245 5.51 -11.14 -9.09
N TYR A 246 5.22 -9.84 -8.89
CA TYR A 246 5.75 -8.78 -9.75
C TYR A 246 7.27 -8.76 -9.75
N VAL A 247 7.89 -8.76 -8.56
CA VAL A 247 9.36 -8.72 -8.41
C VAL A 247 10.00 -9.95 -9.07
N ARG A 248 9.41 -11.15 -8.92
CA ARG A 248 9.91 -12.38 -9.53
C ARG A 248 9.96 -12.31 -11.06
N LYS A 249 9.02 -11.59 -11.70
CA LYS A 249 8.95 -11.41 -13.16
C LYS A 249 10.02 -10.43 -13.69
N GLN A 250 10.73 -9.69 -12.83
CA GLN A 250 11.68 -8.67 -13.28
C GLN A 250 13.00 -9.30 -13.77
N PRO A 251 13.33 -9.19 -15.08
CA PRO A 251 14.52 -9.85 -15.66
C PRO A 251 15.83 -9.37 -15.03
N ARG A 252 15.87 -8.11 -14.59
CA ARG A 252 17.09 -7.45 -14.11
C ARG A 252 17.58 -7.96 -12.76
N LEU A 253 16.74 -8.67 -12.00
CA LEU A 253 17.17 -9.30 -10.76
C LEU A 253 18.10 -10.48 -11.00
N GLU A 254 18.13 -11.05 -12.21
CA GLU A 254 19.00 -12.19 -12.57
C GLU A 254 20.40 -11.76 -13.04
N ALA A 255 20.62 -10.47 -13.28
CA ALA A 255 21.92 -9.97 -13.72
C ALA A 255 23.00 -10.23 -12.64
N PRO A 256 24.12 -10.88 -12.98
CA PRO A 256 25.19 -11.19 -12.04
C PRO A 256 25.68 -9.96 -11.28
N CYS A 257 25.90 -10.11 -9.97
CA CYS A 257 26.35 -9.03 -9.09
C CYS A 257 27.70 -8.41 -9.55
N GLU A 258 28.50 -9.17 -10.30
CA GLU A 258 29.81 -8.74 -10.80
C GLU A 258 29.74 -7.55 -11.77
N GLU A 259 28.72 -7.47 -12.64
CA GLU A 259 28.53 -6.30 -13.50
C GLU A 259 28.15 -5.05 -12.69
N ARG A 260 27.41 -5.23 -11.58
CA ARG A 260 27.04 -4.11 -10.69
C ARG A 260 28.25 -3.59 -9.90
N GLN A 261 29.12 -4.47 -9.43
CA GLN A 261 30.29 -4.08 -8.64
C GLN A 261 31.39 -3.41 -9.48
N GLN A 262 31.55 -3.79 -10.75
CA GLN A 262 32.56 -3.19 -11.63
C GLN A 262 32.26 -1.72 -11.93
N HIS A 263 30.99 -1.33 -12.05
CA HIS A 263 30.62 0.08 -12.25
C HIS A 263 30.92 0.99 -11.05
N HIS A 264 30.94 0.45 -9.83
CA HIS A 264 31.20 1.22 -8.61
C HIS A 264 32.68 1.52 -8.36
N SER A 265 33.61 0.80 -9.00
CA SER A 265 35.04 0.92 -8.69
C SER A 265 35.76 2.01 -9.48
N THR A 266 35.23 2.45 -10.64
CA THR A 266 35.95 3.35 -11.56
C THR A 266 35.72 4.85 -11.35
N ARG A 267 34.80 5.26 -10.49
CA ARG A 267 34.63 6.67 -10.08
C ARG A 267 34.30 6.69 -8.60
N GLY A 268 35.08 7.41 -7.78
CA GLY A 268 34.87 7.56 -6.32
C GLY A 268 33.54 8.19 -5.88
N SER A 269 32.51 8.17 -6.72
CA SER A 269 31.14 8.49 -6.38
C SER A 269 30.51 7.26 -5.72
N ARG A 270 30.47 7.28 -4.38
CA ARG A 270 29.74 6.28 -3.59
C ARG A 270 28.28 6.26 -4.07
N SER A 271 27.85 5.14 -4.66
CA SER A 271 26.46 4.97 -5.08
C SER A 271 25.54 5.17 -3.87
N LYS A 272 24.52 6.03 -4.04
CA LYS A 272 23.55 6.38 -2.99
C LYS A 272 22.35 5.41 -2.95
N SER A 273 22.31 4.41 -3.82
CA SER A 273 21.22 3.43 -3.85
C SER A 273 21.34 2.49 -2.66
N TRP A 274 20.21 2.26 -1.98
CA TRP A 274 20.18 1.29 -0.90
C TRP A 274 19.99 -0.13 -1.48
N PRO A 275 20.59 -1.17 -0.87
CA PRO A 275 20.35 -2.55 -1.28
C PRO A 275 18.86 -2.92 -1.24
N LEU A 276 18.40 -3.75 -2.18
CA LEU A 276 16.99 -4.20 -2.22
C LEU A 276 16.55 -4.92 -0.93
N LEU A 277 17.47 -5.60 -0.26
CA LEU A 277 17.20 -6.20 1.05
C LEU A 277 16.80 -5.15 2.09
N ILE A 278 17.40 -3.97 2.09
CA ILE A 278 16.97 -2.88 2.98
C ILE A 278 15.56 -2.43 2.64
N HIS A 279 15.22 -2.35 1.35
CA HIS A 279 13.86 -2.01 0.95
C HIS A 279 12.86 -3.04 1.52
N ALA A 280 13.14 -4.33 1.39
CA ALA A 280 12.26 -5.38 1.93
C ALA A 280 12.04 -5.26 3.45
N MET A 281 13.07 -4.85 4.19
CA MET A 281 13.08 -4.85 5.66
C MET A 281 12.64 -3.54 6.30
N HIS A 282 13.16 -2.41 5.81
CA HIS A 282 13.04 -1.10 6.45
C HIS A 282 12.07 -0.17 5.74
N LYS A 283 11.63 -0.53 4.53
CA LYS A 283 10.65 0.21 3.73
C LYS A 283 10.90 1.73 3.71
N PRO A 284 12.10 2.19 3.34
CA PRO A 284 12.48 3.60 3.43
C PRO A 284 11.65 4.54 2.55
N ILE A 285 11.08 4.06 1.44
CA ILE A 285 10.25 4.90 0.56
C ILE A 285 8.88 5.04 1.20
N ILE A 286 8.18 3.92 1.34
CA ILE A 286 6.79 3.87 1.73
C ILE A 286 6.63 4.27 3.22
N GLY A 287 7.61 3.98 4.06
CA GLY A 287 7.64 4.37 5.48
C GLY A 287 6.69 3.57 6.37
N GLY A 288 6.76 3.83 7.68
CA GLY A 288 6.00 3.09 8.71
C GLY A 288 4.47 3.26 8.67
N ASP A 289 3.97 4.29 7.97
CA ASP A 289 2.52 4.53 7.81
C ASP A 289 1.86 3.53 6.84
N PHE A 290 2.68 2.86 6.02
CA PHE A 290 2.20 1.79 5.17
C PHE A 290 2.21 0.45 5.88
N ARG A 291 1.13 0.23 6.61
CA ARG A 291 0.80 -1.06 7.21
C ARG A 291 -0.20 -1.76 6.29
N ILE A 292 0.23 -2.87 5.67
CA ILE A 292 -0.65 -3.76 4.89
C ILE A 292 -1.63 -4.51 5.81
N SER A 293 -1.50 -4.41 7.14
CA SER A 293 -2.22 -5.26 8.08
C SER A 293 -3.73 -5.06 8.05
N ASN A 294 -4.37 -6.00 7.36
CA ASN A 294 -5.77 -6.37 7.43
C ASN A 294 -6.15 -7.14 8.71
N LEU A 295 -5.24 -7.33 9.66
CA LEU A 295 -5.42 -8.28 10.77
C LEU A 295 -5.00 -7.68 12.12
N GLY A 296 -5.74 -6.67 12.57
CA GLY A 296 -5.72 -6.24 13.96
C GLY A 296 -4.43 -5.56 14.41
N LYS A 297 -4.45 -5.10 15.68
CA LYS A 297 -3.38 -4.35 16.34
C LYS A 297 -2.13 -5.19 16.65
N SER A 298 -1.84 -6.26 15.90
CA SER A 298 -0.66 -7.06 16.18
C SER A 298 0.58 -6.35 15.60
N ASN A 299 1.66 -6.35 16.39
CA ASN A 299 2.95 -5.81 16.00
C ASN A 299 3.60 -6.59 14.82
N ASP A 300 2.93 -7.62 14.29
CA ASP A 300 3.43 -8.49 13.21
C ASP A 300 3.44 -7.83 11.83
N ALA A 301 2.77 -6.67 11.69
CA ALA A 301 2.64 -5.92 10.45
C ALA A 301 3.97 -5.34 9.92
N GLU A 302 4.99 -5.25 10.77
CA GLU A 302 6.28 -4.61 10.47
C GLU A 302 7.35 -5.60 10.00
N LEU A 303 7.12 -6.91 10.15
CA LEU A 303 8.08 -7.91 9.68
C LEU A 303 8.07 -8.00 8.14
N PRO A 304 9.25 -8.15 7.50
CA PRO A 304 9.34 -8.35 6.06
C PRO A 304 8.58 -9.62 5.64
N SER A 305 8.17 -9.65 4.36
CA SER A 305 7.64 -10.88 3.77
C SER A 305 8.77 -11.91 3.64
N GLU A 306 8.55 -13.10 4.20
CA GLU A 306 9.51 -14.21 4.11
C GLU A 306 9.77 -14.60 2.65
N ASP A 307 8.71 -14.66 1.83
CA ASP A 307 8.81 -14.97 0.41
C ASP A 307 9.58 -13.91 -0.37
N MET A 308 9.41 -12.63 -0.02
CA MET A 308 10.18 -11.55 -0.64
C MET A 308 11.66 -11.66 -0.27
N LEU A 309 11.96 -11.90 1.01
CA LEU A 309 13.33 -12.07 1.48
C LEU A 309 14.01 -13.25 0.79
N ARG A 310 13.36 -14.42 0.81
CA ARG A 310 13.84 -15.63 0.15
C ARG A 310 14.08 -15.40 -1.34
N LEU A 311 13.14 -14.75 -2.03
CA LEU A 311 13.30 -14.41 -3.45
C LEU A 311 14.54 -13.54 -3.68
N LEU A 312 14.73 -12.47 -2.90
CA LEU A 312 15.88 -11.57 -3.07
C LEU A 312 17.22 -12.26 -2.79
N LEU A 313 17.29 -13.09 -1.75
CA LEU A 313 18.49 -13.86 -1.42
C LEU A 313 18.80 -14.90 -2.51
N GLN A 314 17.80 -15.62 -3.01
CA GLN A 314 17.96 -16.57 -4.13
C GLN A 314 18.39 -15.88 -5.43
N ARG A 315 18.04 -14.60 -5.61
CA ARG A 315 18.49 -13.76 -6.73
C ARG A 315 19.86 -13.10 -6.47
N GLY A 316 20.59 -13.53 -5.45
CA GLY A 316 21.97 -13.10 -5.20
C GLY A 316 22.10 -11.74 -4.53
N CYS A 317 21.06 -11.22 -3.88
CA CYS A 317 21.22 -10.03 -3.04
C CYS A 317 22.04 -10.41 -1.79
N ASP A 318 23.17 -9.73 -1.57
CA ASP A 318 24.08 -10.05 -0.47
C ASP A 318 23.57 -9.43 0.85
N PRO A 319 23.24 -10.23 1.88
CA PRO A 319 22.82 -9.70 3.17
C PRO A 319 23.92 -8.96 3.94
N ASN A 320 25.18 -9.12 3.55
CA ASN A 320 26.35 -8.45 4.11
C ASN A 320 26.84 -7.27 3.25
N GLU A 321 26.06 -6.85 2.25
CA GLU A 321 26.41 -5.73 1.39
C GLU A 321 26.63 -4.46 2.24
N MET A 322 27.86 -3.94 2.23
CA MET A 322 28.22 -2.75 3.00
C MET A 322 27.59 -1.50 2.39
N MET A 323 26.79 -0.79 3.16
CA MET A 323 26.24 0.52 2.80
C MET A 323 26.76 1.61 3.71
N TYR A 324 27.02 2.77 3.13
CA TYR A 324 27.40 3.97 3.84
C TYR A 324 26.35 5.04 3.56
N ASN A 325 25.71 5.54 4.61
CA ASN A 325 24.79 6.66 4.48
C ASN A 325 24.91 7.60 5.69
N THR A 326 24.15 8.70 5.69
CA THR A 326 24.15 9.69 6.77
C THR A 326 23.74 9.10 8.12
N THR A 327 22.90 8.06 8.12
CA THR A 327 22.44 7.34 9.31
C THR A 327 23.48 6.35 9.82
N TYR A 328 24.27 5.75 8.92
CA TYR A 328 25.27 4.71 9.19
C TYR A 328 26.63 5.12 8.60
N PRO A 329 27.30 6.15 9.16
CA PRO A 329 28.55 6.68 8.61
C PRO A 329 29.71 5.67 8.68
N ARG A 330 29.66 4.74 9.64
CA ARG A 330 30.67 3.67 9.82
C ARG A 330 30.49 2.48 8.89
N GLY A 331 29.46 2.52 8.05
CA GLY A 331 29.05 1.36 7.27
C GLY A 331 28.14 0.46 8.09
N SER A 332 27.15 -0.11 7.42
CA SER A 332 26.33 -1.19 7.98
C SER A 332 25.89 -2.10 6.84
N THR A 333 25.36 -3.27 7.17
CA THR A 333 24.82 -4.23 6.21
C THR A 333 23.31 -4.39 6.41
N PRO A 334 22.56 -4.86 5.39
CA PRO A 334 21.16 -5.19 5.59
C PRO A 334 20.93 -6.07 6.81
N TRP A 335 21.74 -7.12 6.93
CA TRP A 335 21.70 -8.04 8.05
C TRP A 335 21.90 -7.34 9.39
N THR A 336 22.98 -6.56 9.52
CA THR A 336 23.29 -5.90 10.80
C THR A 336 22.23 -4.88 11.17
N ILE A 337 21.74 -4.07 10.23
CA ILE A 337 20.69 -3.08 10.53
C ILE A 337 19.42 -3.79 11.03
N TRP A 338 19.05 -4.92 10.42
CA TRP A 338 17.85 -5.65 10.81
C TRP A 338 17.95 -6.24 12.22
N ILE A 339 19.05 -6.94 12.55
CA ILE A 339 19.22 -7.52 13.89
C ILE A 339 19.38 -6.45 14.98
N THR A 340 19.81 -5.23 14.65
CA THR A 340 19.99 -4.16 15.65
C THR A 340 18.74 -3.31 15.90
N ASN A 341 17.87 -3.16 14.91
CA ASN A 341 16.76 -2.20 14.99
C ASN A 341 15.50 -2.75 15.66
N GLN A 342 15.53 -3.94 16.26
CA GLN A 342 14.32 -4.68 16.55
C GLN A 342 14.17 -5.07 18.02
N THR A 343 13.11 -4.55 18.64
CA THR A 343 12.67 -4.90 20.00
C THR A 343 11.70 -6.08 19.96
N TYR A 344 12.22 -7.28 19.75
CA TYR A 344 11.40 -8.48 19.59
C TYR A 344 10.82 -9.05 20.89
N SER A 345 11.16 -8.46 22.04
CA SER A 345 10.69 -8.88 23.36
C SER A 345 9.17 -8.84 23.52
N PHE A 346 8.48 -8.01 22.73
CA PHE A 346 7.03 -7.82 22.80
C PHE A 346 6.23 -8.68 21.80
N LEU A 347 6.89 -9.53 21.02
CA LEU A 347 6.20 -10.40 20.06
C LEU A 347 5.58 -11.60 20.76
N ASN A 348 4.38 -11.99 20.30
CA ASN A 348 3.75 -13.25 20.69
C ASN A 348 4.51 -14.45 20.06
N GLY A 349 4.12 -15.68 20.40
CA GLY A 349 4.76 -16.90 19.86
C GLY A 349 4.84 -16.93 18.32
N TRP A 350 3.79 -16.49 17.62
CA TRP A 350 3.77 -16.44 16.16
C TRP A 350 4.73 -15.41 15.57
N GLY A 351 4.76 -14.20 16.14
CA GLY A 351 5.71 -13.16 15.75
C GLY A 351 7.15 -13.64 15.95
N LYS A 352 7.44 -14.31 17.08
CA LYS A 352 8.75 -14.92 17.34
C LYS A 352 9.11 -15.99 16.32
N MET A 353 8.20 -16.91 15.99
CA MET A 353 8.42 -17.91 14.93
C MET A 353 8.77 -17.26 13.59
N ARG A 354 8.05 -16.20 13.23
CA ARG A 354 8.30 -15.49 11.97
C ARG A 354 9.67 -14.81 11.95
N VAL A 355 10.11 -14.23 13.07
CA VAL A 355 11.47 -13.68 13.19
C VAL A 355 12.52 -14.78 13.04
N LEU A 356 12.33 -15.94 13.68
CA LEU A 356 13.24 -17.08 13.55
C LEU A 356 13.32 -17.57 12.10
N ALA A 357 12.18 -17.67 11.40
CA ALA A 357 12.16 -18.01 9.98
C ALA A 357 12.97 -17.01 9.14
N LEU A 358 12.83 -15.71 9.38
CA LEU A 358 13.62 -14.68 8.69
C LEU A 358 15.12 -14.77 9.01
N VAL A 359 15.50 -14.99 10.27
CA VAL A 359 16.90 -15.23 10.67
C VAL A 359 17.48 -16.41 9.89
N LYS A 360 16.72 -17.51 9.80
CA LYS A 360 17.12 -18.71 9.08
C LYS A 360 17.34 -18.42 7.60
N GLU A 361 16.41 -17.73 6.94
CA GLU A 361 16.55 -17.33 5.53
C GLU A 361 17.81 -16.47 5.33
N PHE A 362 18.08 -15.49 6.20
CA PHE A 362 19.30 -14.69 6.14
C PHE A 362 20.57 -15.54 6.23
N LEU A 363 20.66 -16.44 7.20
CA LEU A 363 21.82 -17.31 7.39
C LEU A 363 22.02 -18.25 6.20
N LEU A 364 20.94 -18.81 5.65
CA LEU A 364 20.97 -19.62 4.43
C LEU A 364 21.39 -18.79 3.21
N GLY A 365 21.04 -17.51 3.17
CA GLY A 365 21.47 -16.53 2.18
C GLY A 365 22.90 -16.00 2.38
N GLY A 366 23.67 -16.56 3.33
CA GLY A 366 25.07 -16.20 3.56
C GLY A 366 25.29 -15.03 4.53
N ALA A 367 24.28 -14.62 5.30
CA ALA A 367 24.47 -13.60 6.34
C ALA A 367 25.52 -14.03 7.36
N ASP A 368 26.38 -13.11 7.77
CA ASP A 368 27.45 -13.38 8.72
C ASP A 368 26.87 -13.85 10.08
N PRO A 369 27.20 -15.07 10.56
CA PRO A 369 26.77 -15.57 11.87
C PRO A 369 27.60 -14.99 13.04
N ALA A 370 28.71 -14.32 12.76
CA ALA A 370 29.64 -13.79 13.76
C ALA A 370 29.16 -12.59 14.59
N PRO A 371 28.18 -11.75 14.19
CA PRO A 371 27.74 -10.66 15.04
C PRO A 371 27.23 -11.25 16.36
N GLN A 372 27.89 -10.91 17.48
CA GLN A 372 27.53 -11.40 18.82
C GLN A 372 26.04 -11.21 19.13
N ARG A 373 25.43 -10.20 18.49
CA ARG A 373 24.01 -9.87 18.56
C ARG A 373 23.07 -10.93 17.98
N VAL A 374 23.49 -11.75 17.00
CA VAL A 374 22.62 -12.80 16.43
C VAL A 374 22.33 -13.88 17.48
N HIS A 375 23.36 -14.31 18.22
CA HIS A 375 23.19 -15.29 19.30
C HIS A 375 22.31 -14.72 20.42
N GLY A 376 22.55 -13.47 20.81
CA GLY A 376 21.72 -12.77 21.80
C GLY A 376 20.27 -12.65 21.35
N LEU A 377 20.03 -12.29 20.08
CA LEU A 377 18.70 -12.23 19.48
C LEU A 377 17.97 -13.57 19.57
N VAL A 378 18.57 -14.65 19.04
CA VAL A 378 17.94 -15.97 19.02
C VAL A 378 17.68 -16.47 20.44
N ALA A 379 18.63 -16.27 21.37
CA ALA A 379 18.45 -16.64 22.77
C ALA A 379 17.33 -15.85 23.47
N ASN A 380 17.13 -14.57 23.10
CA ASN A 380 16.07 -13.73 23.65
C ASN A 380 14.66 -14.10 23.12
N LEU A 381 14.58 -14.77 21.97
CA LEU A 381 13.31 -15.24 21.41
C LEU A 381 12.81 -16.52 22.09
N ILE A 382 13.70 -17.30 22.72
CA ILE A 382 13.32 -18.52 23.46
C ILE A 382 12.38 -18.13 24.61
N PRO A 383 11.14 -18.67 24.68
CA PRO A 383 10.21 -18.37 25.76
C PRO A 383 10.80 -18.80 27.11
N ARG A 384 10.43 -18.10 28.18
CA ARG A 384 10.87 -18.41 29.56
C ARG A 384 9.64 -18.60 30.44
N GLY A 385 9.68 -19.56 31.36
CA GLY A 385 8.61 -19.78 32.34
C GLY A 385 7.35 -20.42 31.76
N ALA A 386 6.17 -19.91 32.15
CA ALA A 386 4.87 -20.52 31.84
C ALA A 386 4.55 -20.61 30.34
N ASP A 387 5.09 -19.70 29.53
CA ASP A 387 4.92 -19.67 28.06
C ASP A 387 5.60 -20.85 27.34
N LEU A 388 6.31 -21.72 28.06
CA LEU A 388 6.96 -22.90 27.49
C LEU A 388 6.04 -24.12 27.40
N TYR A 389 4.92 -24.11 28.13
CA TYR A 389 4.02 -25.25 28.22
C TYR A 389 2.90 -25.20 27.19
N ASP A 390 2.82 -24.14 26.38
CA ASP A 390 1.93 -24.10 25.22
C ASP A 390 2.64 -24.64 23.96
N GLU A 391 1.85 -25.20 23.04
CA GLU A 391 2.36 -25.76 21.79
C GLU A 391 3.17 -24.73 20.96
N PRO A 392 2.75 -23.45 20.84
CA PRO A 392 3.54 -22.43 20.15
C PRO A 392 4.91 -22.18 20.77
N GLY A 393 5.01 -22.12 22.10
CA GLY A 393 6.25 -21.88 22.82
C GLY A 393 7.26 -23.01 22.65
N GLN A 394 6.81 -24.27 22.63
CA GLN A 394 7.67 -25.41 22.34
C GLN A 394 8.22 -25.33 20.90
N ARG A 395 7.38 -25.03 19.90
CA ARG A 395 7.83 -24.86 18.50
C ARG A 395 8.85 -23.73 18.35
N VAL A 396 8.64 -22.60 19.03
CA VAL A 396 9.61 -21.47 19.04
C VAL A 396 10.95 -21.92 19.62
N ARG A 397 10.94 -22.69 20.72
CA ARG A 397 12.16 -23.21 21.33
C ARG A 397 12.91 -24.13 20.38
N ASP A 398 12.21 -25.07 19.77
CA ASP A 398 12.80 -26.07 18.88
C ASP A 398 13.44 -25.40 17.64
N GLU A 399 12.73 -24.45 17.02
CA GLU A 399 13.26 -23.70 15.87
C GLU A 399 14.45 -22.81 16.27
N ALA A 400 14.39 -22.16 17.44
CA ALA A 400 15.52 -21.37 17.95
C ALA A 400 16.76 -22.24 18.19
N HIS A 401 16.60 -23.44 18.75
CA HIS A 401 17.70 -24.38 18.89
C HIS A 401 18.27 -24.83 17.55
N ALA A 402 17.42 -25.12 16.56
CA ALA A 402 17.86 -25.47 15.22
C ALA A 402 18.71 -24.35 14.59
N ILE A 403 18.30 -23.09 14.77
CA ILE A 403 19.06 -21.92 14.29
C ILE A 403 20.38 -21.76 15.03
N LEU A 404 20.43 -21.97 16.35
CA LEU A 404 21.69 -21.93 17.10
C LEU A 404 22.68 -23.00 16.64
N LEU A 405 22.19 -24.20 16.29
CA LEU A 405 23.01 -25.25 15.69
C LEU A 405 23.51 -24.84 14.30
N LEU A 406 22.65 -24.25 13.46
CA LEU A 406 23.04 -23.70 12.15
C LEU A 406 24.13 -22.63 12.28
N ILE A 407 23.99 -21.69 13.22
CA ILE A 407 25.00 -20.67 13.51
C ILE A 407 26.34 -21.31 13.89
N ARG A 408 26.31 -22.34 14.74
CA ARG A 408 27.52 -23.06 15.17
C ARG A 408 28.19 -23.76 13.98
N GLU A 409 27.41 -24.37 13.10
CA GLU A 409 27.91 -25.01 11.89
C GLU A 409 28.51 -23.99 10.91
N LEU A 410 27.83 -22.87 10.66
CA LEU A 410 28.33 -21.83 9.77
C LEU A 410 29.63 -21.19 10.29
N LYS A 411 29.80 -21.07 11.61
CA LYS A 411 31.04 -20.59 12.24
C LYS A 411 32.20 -21.59 12.16
N SER A 412 31.91 -22.89 12.13
CA SER A 412 32.95 -23.92 12.07
C SER A 412 33.44 -24.19 10.64
N ARG A 413 32.68 -23.78 9.62
CA ARG A 413 33.14 -23.85 8.23
C ARG A 413 34.36 -22.94 8.07
N PRO A 414 35.52 -23.48 7.61
CA PRO A 414 36.66 -22.65 7.30
C PRO A 414 36.20 -21.62 6.28
N ILE A 415 36.48 -20.34 6.53
CA ILE A 415 36.20 -19.27 5.58
C ILE A 415 36.93 -19.63 4.31
N LEU A 416 36.23 -20.23 3.35
CA LEU A 416 36.69 -20.36 1.98
C LEU A 416 36.76 -18.93 1.49
N ARG A 417 37.93 -18.29 1.70
CA ARG A 417 38.23 -17.00 1.11
C ARG A 417 37.85 -17.14 -0.36
N PRO A 418 37.00 -16.26 -0.90
CA PRO A 418 36.66 -16.35 -2.30
C PRO A 418 37.97 -16.42 -3.08
N GLY A 419 38.04 -17.37 -4.01
CA GLY A 419 39.27 -17.65 -4.75
C GLY A 419 39.88 -16.35 -5.32
N PRO A 420 41.19 -16.34 -5.62
CA PRO A 420 42.00 -15.13 -5.85
C PRO A 420 41.56 -14.14 -6.95
N GLY A 421 40.38 -14.30 -7.56
CA GLY A 421 39.70 -13.32 -8.41
C GLY A 421 38.82 -12.29 -7.67
N HIS A 422 38.49 -12.48 -6.38
CA HIS A 422 37.76 -11.49 -5.57
C HIS A 422 38.67 -10.92 -4.48
N LYS A 423 39.43 -9.88 -4.83
CA LYS A 423 40.05 -8.99 -3.84
C LYS A 423 39.08 -7.84 -3.54
N PRO A 424 38.48 -7.75 -2.35
CA PRO A 424 37.93 -6.48 -1.91
C PRO A 424 39.10 -5.49 -1.78
N SER A 425 39.07 -4.44 -2.60
CA SER A 425 40.05 -3.35 -2.55
C SER A 425 39.77 -2.45 -1.34
N CYS A 426 40.16 -2.93 -0.16
CA CYS A 426 40.36 -2.10 1.03
C CYS A 426 41.77 -2.41 1.57
N LYS A 427 42.79 -1.85 0.93
CA LYS A 427 44.08 -1.62 1.58
C LYS A 427 44.14 -0.14 1.91
N ASP A 428 43.64 0.20 3.09
CA ASP A 428 44.05 1.33 3.92
C ASP A 428 43.34 1.19 5.26
N SER A 429 43.88 0.33 6.12
CA SER A 429 43.54 0.29 7.54
C SER A 429 44.81 0.52 8.33
N GLY A 430 45.05 1.79 8.68
CA GLY A 430 45.86 2.13 9.83
C GLY A 430 45.26 1.49 11.07
N SER A 431 46.12 0.92 11.90
CA SER A 431 45.81 0.30 13.19
C SER A 431 45.00 1.25 14.07
N LEU A 432 43.74 0.92 14.33
CA LEU A 432 42.96 1.49 15.42
C LEU A 432 42.89 0.44 16.53
N GLY A 433 43.44 0.82 17.69
CA GLY A 433 43.51 -0.02 18.88
C GLY A 433 42.14 -0.37 19.45
N GLU A 434 42.12 -1.47 20.18
CA GLU A 434 41.04 -1.86 21.09
C GLU A 434 40.68 -0.68 22.00
N VAL A 435 39.40 -0.31 22.03
CA VAL A 435 38.84 0.60 23.02
C VAL A 435 37.71 -0.13 23.72
N ASP A 436 37.83 -0.19 25.05
CA ASP A 436 36.96 -0.85 25.99
C ASP A 436 35.48 -0.44 25.90
N SER A 437 34.63 -1.44 26.15
CA SER A 437 33.18 -1.45 25.99
C SER A 437 32.45 -1.17 27.31
N ASP A 438 32.73 -0.04 27.98
CA ASP A 438 32.07 0.30 29.27
C ASP A 438 31.52 1.75 29.34
N TYR A 439 31.14 2.35 28.22
CA TYR A 439 30.64 3.73 28.18
C TYR A 439 29.25 3.90 27.54
N LEU A 440 28.26 3.10 27.93
CA LEU A 440 26.85 3.35 27.62
C LEU A 440 25.93 2.89 28.76
N SER A 441 25.97 3.60 29.88
CA SER A 441 24.89 3.64 30.88
C SER A 441 25.09 4.87 31.77
N GLU A 442 24.65 6.04 31.30
CA GLU A 442 24.18 7.15 32.16
C GLU A 442 23.76 8.33 31.27
N HIS A 443 22.61 8.92 31.60
CA HIS A 443 21.90 10.05 30.97
C HIS A 443 20.69 9.69 30.12
N TYR A 444 19.58 9.40 30.79
CA TYR A 444 18.25 9.89 30.40
C TYR A 444 17.28 9.79 31.59
N GLU A 445 17.35 10.74 32.53
CA GLU A 445 16.24 11.05 33.44
C GLU A 445 16.15 12.56 33.67
N GLY A 446 14.92 13.08 33.62
CA GLY A 446 14.52 14.33 34.26
C GLY A 446 14.42 15.57 33.37
N ALA A 447 13.20 15.94 32.98
CA ALA A 447 12.58 17.21 33.40
C ALA A 447 11.26 17.44 32.64
N ALA A 448 10.15 17.15 33.33
CA ALA A 448 8.88 17.81 33.09
C ALA A 448 8.80 18.96 34.09
N GLU A 449 8.62 20.19 33.63
CA GLU A 449 7.87 21.22 34.37
C GLU A 449 7.52 22.41 33.47
N SER A 450 6.26 22.81 33.56
CA SER A 450 5.64 23.98 32.95
C SER A 450 5.91 25.22 33.81
N PRO A 451 5.79 26.44 33.26
CA PRO A 451 4.70 27.27 33.78
C PRO A 451 3.94 28.10 32.74
N ARG A 452 2.71 28.43 33.13
CA ARG A 452 1.74 29.33 32.48
C ARG A 452 2.06 30.80 32.79
N ASN A 453 1.81 31.70 31.82
CA ASN A 453 0.83 32.82 31.83
C ASN A 453 1.29 34.11 31.08
N ILE A 454 0.50 34.48 30.03
CA ILE A 454 -0.15 35.80 29.73
C ILE A 454 0.78 37.01 29.36
N PRO A 455 0.44 37.99 28.46
CA PRO A 455 -0.90 38.43 28.01
C PRO A 455 -1.15 38.64 26.49
N ARG A 456 -2.43 38.97 26.27
CA ARG A 456 -3.15 39.46 25.09
C ARG A 456 -2.68 40.82 24.53
N ASP A 457 -3.17 41.03 23.30
CA ASP A 457 -3.45 42.26 22.55
C ASP A 457 -2.32 42.88 21.71
N VAL A 458 -2.57 43.02 20.40
CA VAL A 458 -2.64 44.29 19.64
C VAL A 458 -2.97 44.00 18.15
N GLU A 459 -4.18 44.39 17.78
CA GLU A 459 -4.63 45.12 16.58
C GLU A 459 -3.87 45.10 15.23
N THR A 460 -4.64 44.76 14.19
CA THR A 460 -4.79 45.38 12.85
C THR A 460 -3.60 46.05 12.17
N ALA A 461 -3.26 45.55 10.97
CA ALA A 461 -2.95 46.42 9.82
C ALA A 461 -3.24 45.70 8.49
N ALA A 462 -4.06 46.37 7.67
CA ALA A 462 -4.38 46.02 6.30
C ALA A 462 -3.26 46.46 5.34
N ALA A 463 -2.92 45.62 4.38
CA ALA A 463 -2.26 45.97 3.12
C ALA A 463 -2.36 44.73 2.22
N GLY A 464 -2.71 44.74 0.94
CA GLY A 464 -2.90 45.81 -0.03
C GLY A 464 -2.87 45.10 -1.38
N SER A 465 -4.04 44.92 -1.98
CA SER A 465 -4.21 44.24 -3.27
C SER A 465 -3.42 44.96 -4.38
N ARG A 466 -2.57 44.22 -5.10
CA ARG A 466 -2.11 44.61 -6.44
C ARG A 466 -2.69 43.65 -7.46
N ILE A 467 -3.74 44.13 -8.11
CA ILE A 467 -4.34 43.55 -9.31
C ILE A 467 -3.45 43.92 -10.49
N LEU A 468 -2.79 42.93 -11.10
CA LEU A 468 -2.23 43.07 -12.44
C LEU A 468 -3.31 42.67 -13.45
N LYS A 469 -3.79 43.68 -14.19
CA LYS A 469 -4.65 43.51 -15.36
C LYS A 469 -3.81 42.93 -16.51
N SER A 470 -4.35 41.94 -17.20
CA SER A 470 -3.87 41.52 -18.52
C SER A 470 -5.09 41.21 -19.41
N PRO A 471 -4.98 41.45 -20.73
CA PRO A 471 -6.11 41.85 -21.55
C PRO A 471 -6.95 40.69 -22.10
N ILE A 472 -8.23 40.99 -22.25
CA ILE A 472 -9.29 40.21 -22.88
C ILE A 472 -9.01 40.13 -24.39
N LEU A 473 -8.88 38.93 -24.92
CA LEU A 473 -8.98 38.64 -26.36
C LEU A 473 -10.38 38.09 -26.64
N HIS A 474 -11.17 38.89 -27.35
CA HIS A 474 -12.45 38.49 -27.93
C HIS A 474 -12.26 37.45 -29.03
N SER A 475 -13.10 36.41 -29.03
CA SER A 475 -13.45 35.66 -30.24
C SER A 475 -14.85 35.03 -30.10
N PRO A 476 -15.55 34.82 -31.23
CA PRO A 476 -16.98 35.06 -31.31
C PRO A 476 -17.84 33.84 -30.99
N ALA A 477 -19.04 34.15 -30.49
CA ALA A 477 -20.11 33.21 -30.19
C ALA A 477 -20.57 32.45 -31.45
N ARG A 478 -20.66 31.13 -31.34
CA ARG A 478 -21.48 30.30 -32.23
C ARG A 478 -22.86 30.13 -31.60
N GLU A 479 -23.88 30.60 -32.31
CA GLU A 479 -25.29 30.30 -32.04
C GLU A 479 -25.53 28.79 -32.16
N ILE A 480 -25.93 28.16 -31.05
CA ILE A 480 -26.51 26.82 -31.06
C ILE A 480 -28.01 27.00 -30.83
N LYS A 481 -28.80 26.70 -31.87
CA LYS A 481 -30.25 26.57 -31.78
C LYS A 481 -30.57 25.36 -30.92
N THR A 482 -31.17 25.57 -29.75
CA THR A 482 -31.74 24.52 -28.92
C THR A 482 -33.18 24.25 -29.34
N GLU A 483 -33.41 23.07 -29.91
CA GLU A 483 -34.75 22.52 -30.12
C GLU A 483 -35.40 22.15 -28.78
N SER A 484 -36.61 22.66 -28.56
CA SER A 484 -37.43 22.42 -27.38
C SER A 484 -38.07 21.02 -27.42
N TRP A 485 -37.84 20.22 -26.37
CA TRP A 485 -38.63 19.02 -26.07
C TRP A 485 -39.60 19.28 -24.90
N PRO A 486 -40.78 18.63 -24.86
CA PRO A 486 -41.88 18.99 -23.96
C PRO A 486 -41.66 18.48 -22.51
N PRO A 487 -42.35 19.08 -21.53
CA PRO A 487 -42.11 18.81 -20.12
C PRO A 487 -42.70 17.46 -19.68
N ILE A 488 -41.87 16.64 -19.04
CA ILE A 488 -42.30 15.44 -18.32
C ILE A 488 -42.90 15.86 -16.97
N LEU A 489 -44.15 15.43 -16.75
CA LEU A 489 -44.94 15.64 -15.54
C LEU A 489 -44.21 15.13 -14.29
N SER A 490 -43.87 16.07 -13.40
CA SER A 490 -43.43 15.82 -12.03
C SER A 490 -44.59 15.26 -11.20
N ARG A 491 -44.52 13.98 -10.83
CA ARG A 491 -45.33 13.42 -9.74
C ARG A 491 -44.70 13.84 -8.41
N LYS A 492 -45.42 14.67 -7.66
CA LYS A 492 -45.18 14.94 -6.24
C LYS A 492 -45.28 13.63 -5.47
N THR A 493 -44.19 13.21 -4.83
CA THR A 493 -44.22 12.21 -3.77
C THR A 493 -44.18 12.92 -2.43
N GLU A 494 -45.29 12.83 -1.71
CA GLU A 494 -45.43 13.27 -0.32
C GLU A 494 -44.52 12.46 0.59
N LYS A 495 -43.83 13.15 1.50
CA LYS A 495 -43.05 12.55 2.59
C LYS A 495 -43.99 12.20 3.75
N PRO A 496 -43.88 11.01 4.36
CA PRO A 496 -44.24 10.84 5.75
C PRO A 496 -42.98 10.95 6.62
N SER A 497 -42.92 12.03 7.39
CA SER A 497 -42.12 12.10 8.61
C SER A 497 -42.74 11.21 9.68
N LEU A 498 -41.96 10.30 10.29
CA LEU A 498 -42.09 9.87 11.69
C LEU A 498 -40.97 8.87 12.05
N PHE A 499 -40.60 8.86 13.34
CA PHE A 499 -39.54 8.10 14.03
C PHE A 499 -38.14 8.75 14.11
N ARG A 500 -38.03 9.65 15.10
CA ARG A 500 -36.81 9.85 15.89
C ARG A 500 -36.86 8.97 17.15
N ASN A 501 -35.67 8.56 17.61
CA ASN A 501 -35.31 8.01 18.93
C ASN A 501 -35.29 6.49 19.07
N ILE A 502 -34.17 5.86 18.66
CA ILE A 502 -33.62 4.70 19.36
C ILE A 502 -32.11 4.94 19.54
N LYS A 503 -31.65 4.97 20.79
CA LYS A 503 -30.22 5.01 21.17
C LYS A 503 -29.57 3.64 20.88
N PRO A 504 -28.32 3.56 20.38
CA PRO A 504 -27.65 2.28 20.24
C PRO A 504 -27.15 1.77 21.60
N LEU A 505 -27.62 0.58 21.99
CA LEU A 505 -27.02 -0.22 23.07
C LEU A 505 -25.67 -0.77 22.58
N ALA A 506 -24.63 -0.53 23.37
CA ALA A 506 -23.35 -1.19 23.24
C ALA A 506 -23.48 -2.65 23.67
N ILE A 507 -23.23 -3.57 22.75
CA ILE A 507 -23.03 -4.99 23.08
C ILE A 507 -21.61 -5.37 22.67
N SER A 508 -20.78 -5.55 23.70
CA SER A 508 -19.47 -6.15 23.62
C SER A 508 -19.56 -7.63 24.02
N LYS A 509 -18.74 -8.45 23.35
CA LYS A 509 -18.21 -9.77 23.75
C LYS A 509 -19.04 -11.03 23.44
N LEU A 510 -18.32 -11.94 22.78
CA LEU A 510 -18.20 -13.41 22.96
C LEU A 510 -18.54 -14.22 21.72
N TRP A 511 -17.50 -14.54 20.94
CA TRP A 511 -17.51 -15.67 20.02
C TRP A 511 -16.18 -16.42 20.17
N THR A 512 -16.22 -17.48 20.99
CA THR A 512 -15.22 -18.56 20.99
C THR A 512 -15.96 -19.82 20.58
N GLY A 513 -16.01 -20.09 19.27
CA GLY A 513 -16.59 -21.30 18.72
C GLY A 513 -15.56 -22.44 18.74
N ARG A 514 -15.75 -23.39 19.65
CA ARG A 514 -15.06 -24.68 19.70
C ARG A 514 -15.82 -25.63 18.77
N VAL A 515 -15.16 -26.12 17.72
CA VAL A 515 -15.74 -27.12 16.81
C VAL A 515 -15.42 -28.51 17.38
N SER A 516 -16.44 -29.20 17.88
CA SER A 516 -16.39 -30.64 18.14
C SER A 516 -16.84 -31.39 16.90
N LYS A 517 -16.02 -32.34 16.45
CA LYS A 517 -16.36 -33.34 15.45
C LYS A 517 -17.22 -34.42 16.10
N GLU A 518 -18.38 -34.71 15.53
CA GLU A 518 -19.03 -36.02 15.66
C GLU A 518 -19.41 -36.48 14.25
N ILE A 519 -18.97 -37.69 13.91
CA ILE A 519 -19.38 -38.49 12.75
C ILE A 519 -20.34 -39.54 13.33
N PRO A 520 -21.47 -39.83 12.67
CA PRO A 520 -22.08 -41.14 12.79
C PRO A 520 -22.09 -41.90 11.46
N ASP A 521 -22.08 -43.23 11.62
CA ASP A 521 -21.92 -44.33 10.67
C ASP A 521 -22.80 -44.27 9.40
#